data_AF-A0A3D1R4J9-F1
#
_entry.id   AF-A0A3D1R4J9-F1
#
_cell.length_a   1.000
_cell.length_b   1.000
_cell.length_c   1.000
_cell.angle_alpha   90.00
_cell.angle_beta   90.00
_cell.angle_gamma   90.00
#
_symmetry.space_group_name_H-M   'P 1'
#
loop_
_entity.id
_entity.type
_entity.pdbx_description
1 polymer ?
#
loop_
_entity_poly.entity_id
_entity_poly.type
_entity_poly.pdbx_seq_one_letter_code
_entity_poly.pdbx_strand_id
1 'polypeptide(L)' 'MIDLKNKRVLVVGLAKSGVAAVRLALAEGARVTAADRRSGAELGESAAALE' A
#
# COMPACT_ATOMS: atom_id res chain seq x y z
N MET A 1 10.82 12.97 -11.21
CA MET A 1 10.21 11.82 -10.52
C MET A 1 10.47 11.96 -9.02
N ILE A 2 9.55 11.49 -8.17
CA ILE A 2 9.71 11.50 -6.72
C ILE A 2 10.54 10.27 -6.30
N ASP A 3 11.53 10.47 -5.44
CA ASP A 3 12.30 9.39 -4.81
C ASP A 3 11.56 8.90 -3.55
N LEU A 4 11.15 7.62 -3.55
CA LEU A 4 10.42 6.99 -2.44
C LEU A 4 11.31 6.11 -1.55
N LYS A 5 12.60 5.96 -1.88
CA LYS A 5 13.50 5.07 -1.15
C LYS A 5 13.60 5.47 0.32
N ASN A 6 13.34 4.50 1.20
CA ASN A 6 13.31 4.65 2.67
C ASN A 6 12.30 5.68 3.20
N LYS A 7 11.38 6.20 2.37
CA LYS A 7 10.33 7.11 2.82
C LYS A 7 9.19 6.33 3.45
N ARG A 8 8.53 6.92 4.46
CA ARG A 8 7.29 6.39 5.04
C ARG A 8 6.12 6.88 4.18
N VAL A 9 5.35 5.96 3.63
CA VAL A 9 4.22 6.26 2.74
C VAL A 9 2.95 5.69 3.34
N LEU A 10 1.92 6.53 3.48
CA LEU A 10 0.58 6.11 3.85
C LEU A 10 -0.29 6.02 2.60
N VAL A 11 -0.88 4.85 2.36
CA VAL A 11 -1.89 4.65 1.32
C VAL A 11 -3.26 4.55 1.97
N VAL A 12 -4.21 5.40 1.57
CA VAL A 12 -5.58 5.39 2.10
C VAL A 12 -6.53 4.77 1.07
N GLY A 13 -7.16 3.67 1.44
CA GLY A 13 -7.99 2.83 0.59
C GLY A 13 -7.19 1.76 -0.16
N LEU A 14 -7.64 0.52 -0.06
CA LEU A 14 -7.07 -0.67 -0.72
C LEU A 14 -8.06 -1.26 -1.74
N ALA A 15 -8.65 -0.41 -2.57
CA ALA A 15 -9.31 -0.85 -3.79
C ALA A 15 -8.25 -1.12 -4.88
N LYS A 16 -8.62 -1.13 -6.16
CA LYS A 16 -7.69 -1.45 -7.26
C LYS A 16 -6.49 -0.49 -7.34
N SER A 17 -6.74 0.82 -7.29
CA SER A 17 -5.68 1.85 -7.38
C SER A 17 -4.81 1.89 -6.13
N GLY A 18 -5.39 1.70 -4.95
CA GLY A 18 -4.65 1.64 -3.69
C GLY A 18 -3.64 0.49 -3.66
N VAL A 19 -4.08 -0.70 -4.07
CA VAL A 19 -3.19 -1.87 -4.21
C VAL A 19 -2.06 -1.60 -5.21
N ALA A 20 -2.37 -0.97 -6.35
CA ALA A 20 -1.34 -0.59 -7.32
C ALA A 20 -0.32 0.42 -6.75
N ALA A 21 -0.80 1.41 -5.98
CA ALA A 21 0.05 2.39 -5.32
C ALA A 21 0.96 1.77 -4.25
N VAL A 22 0.44 0.83 -3.45
CA VAL A 22 1.25 0.06 -2.48
C VAL A 22 2.37 -0.68 -3.21
N ARG A 23 2.05 -1.44 -4.26
CA ARG A 23 3.03 -2.22 -5.03
C ARG A 23 4.11 -1.35 -5.63
N LEU A 24 3.74 -0.21 -6.23
CA LEU A 24 4.70 0.75 -6.77
C LEU A 24 5.60 1.30 -5.66
N ALA A 25 5.04 1.76 -4.55
CA ALA A 25 5.81 2.35 -3.46
C ALA A 25 6.78 1.35 -2.83
N LEU A 26 6.36 0.09 -2.64
CA LEU A 26 7.24 -0.99 -2.16
C LEU A 26 8.38 -1.27 -3.17
N ALA A 27 8.08 -1.34 -4.46
CA ALA A 27 9.09 -1.54 -5.50
C ALA A 27 10.15 -0.42 -5.55
N GLU A 28 9.76 0.81 -5.21
CA GLU A 28 10.67 1.96 -5.09
C GLU A 28 11.41 2.01 -3.73
N GLY A 29 11.25 1.00 -2.87
CA GLY A 29 11.94 0.88 -1.59
C GLY A 29 11.35 1.72 -0.46
N ALA A 30 10.06 2.08 -0.56
CA ALA A 30 9.34 2.77 0.50
C ALA A 30 8.99 1.82 1.65
N ARG A 31 8.69 2.41 2.82
CA ARG A 31 8.06 1.73 3.96
C ARG A 31 6.59 2.11 3.96
N VAL A 32 5.75 1.18 3.53
CA VAL A 32 4.34 1.45 3.28
C VAL A 32 3.49 1.05 4.49
N THR A 33 2.54 1.92 4.84
CA THR A 33 1.42 1.60 5.73
C THR A 33 0.15 1.85 4.93
N ALA A 34 -0.83 0.94 5.01
CA ALA A 34 -2.13 1.17 4.39
C ALA A 34 -3.22 1.33 5.46
N ALA A 35 -4.22 2.16 5.16
CA ALA A 35 -5.42 2.33 5.96
C ALA A 35 -6.66 2.13 5.09
N ASP A 36 -7.59 1.29 5.51
CA ASP A 36 -8.89 1.11 4.87
C ASP A 36 -9.97 1.08 5.96
N ARG A 37 -11.23 1.36 5.59
CA ARG A 37 -12.36 1.23 6.51
C ARG A 37 -12.73 -0.23 6.73
N ARG A 38 -12.43 -1.09 5.76
CA ARG A 38 -12.57 -2.54 5.84
C ARG A 38 -11.55 -3.10 6.82
N SER A 39 -11.98 -4.05 7.62
CA SER A 39 -11.09 -4.87 8.44
C SER A 39 -10.15 -5.72 7.57
N GLY A 40 -9.07 -6.24 8.17
CA GLY A 40 -8.14 -7.13 7.48
C GLY A 40 -8.81 -8.35 6.85
N ALA A 41 -9.81 -8.93 7.52
CA ALA A 41 -10.60 -10.05 7.00
C ALA A 41 -11.43 -9.66 5.76
N GLU A 42 -12.01 -8.46 5.75
CA GLU A 42 -12.77 -7.93 4.60
C GLU A 42 -11.87 -7.52 3.42
N LEU A 43 -10.60 -7.21 3.68
CA LEU A 43 -9.63 -6.85 2.66
C LEU A 43 -9.16 -8.06 1.84
N GLY A 44 -9.07 -9.24 2.47
CA GLY A 44 -8.64 -10.48 1.83
C GLY A 44 -7.33 -10.30 1.04
N GLU A 45 -7.36 -10.62 -0.25
CA GLU A 45 -6.20 -10.50 -1.16
C GLU A 45 -5.64 -9.07 -1.26
N SER A 46 -6.44 -8.03 -0.97
CA SER A 46 -5.95 -6.66 -1.01
C SER A 46 -4.93 -6.37 0.10
N ALA A 47 -5.02 -7.08 1.23
CA ALA A 47 -4.06 -6.96 2.32
C ALA A 47 -2.70 -7.59 1.98
N ALA A 48 -2.70 -8.64 1.15
CA ALA A 48 -1.47 -9.31 0.69
C ALA A 48 -0.57 -8.41 -0.17
N ALA A 49 -1.05 -7.23 -0.59
CA ALA A 49 -0.22 -6.26 -1.30
C ALA A 49 0.87 -5.62 -0.43
N LEU A 50 0.82 -5.79 0.90
CA LEU A 50 1.79 -5.24 1.86
C LEU A 50 2.93 -6.21 2.20
N GLU A 51 2.87 -7.45 1.74
CA GLU A 51 3.94 -8.46 1.86
C GLU A 51 4.89 -8.42 0.65
#